data_AF-A0A9E5XRE9-F1
#
_entry.id   AF-A0A9E5XRE9-F1
#
_cell.length_a   1.000
_cell.length_b   1.000
_cell.length_c   1.000
_cell.angle_alpha   90.00
_cell.angle_beta   90.00
_cell.angle_gamma   90.00
#
_symmetry.space_group_name_H-M   'P 1'
#
loop_
_entity.id
_entity.type
_entity.pdbx_description
1 polymer ?
#
loop_
_entity_poly.entity_id
_entity_poly.type
_entity_poly.pdbx_seq_one_letter_code
_entity_poly.pdbx_strand_id
1 'polypeptide(L)' 'RYFWRTHNGQEIDYVEERNGHLYAYEFTWNPKKKKKIPKSFLEQYPVAEAKIIHKHNFMEFIMPENLT' A
#
# COMPACT_ATOMS: atom_id res chain seq x y z
N ARG A 1 5.43 -11.00 -3.01
CA ARG A 1 5.85 -9.60 -3.31
C ARG A 1 5.66 -9.35 -4.79
N TYR A 2 5.05 -8.24 -5.15
CA TYR A 2 4.78 -7.86 -6.54
C TYR A 2 5.24 -6.42 -6.82
N PHE A 3 5.34 -6.09 -8.10
CA PHE A 3 5.53 -4.72 -8.58
C PHE A 3 4.41 -4.41 -9.55
N TRP A 4 3.73 -3.28 -9.35
CA TRP A 4 2.63 -2.83 -10.20
C TRP A 4 2.96 -1.47 -10.80
N ARG A 5 2.92 -1.38 -12.13
CA ARG A 5 3.07 -0.16 -12.91
C ARG A 5 2.29 -0.25 -14.21
N THR A 6 1.74 0.86 -14.66
CA THR A 6 0.99 0.97 -15.92
C THR A 6 1.82 1.63 -17.03
N HIS A 7 1.39 1.46 -18.28
CA HIS A 7 2.02 2.13 -19.43
C HIS A 7 1.97 3.66 -19.36
N ASN A 8 0.95 4.24 -18.70
CA ASN A 8 0.86 5.69 -18.45
C ASN A 8 1.62 6.13 -17.18
N GLY A 9 2.43 5.25 -16.57
CA GLY A 9 3.37 5.60 -15.51
C GLY A 9 2.76 5.71 -14.10
N GLN A 10 1.55 5.22 -13.86
CA GLN A 10 1.08 5.02 -12.48
C GLN A 10 1.82 3.83 -11.88
N GLU A 11 2.22 3.94 -10.62
CA GLU A 11 2.91 2.89 -9.87
C GLU A 11 2.38 2.84 -8.44
N ILE A 12 2.69 1.75 -7.75
CA ILE A 12 2.49 1.59 -6.30
C ILE A 12 3.84 1.20 -5.70
N ASP A 13 4.27 1.91 -4.65
CA ASP A 13 5.57 1.70 -4.02
C ASP A 13 5.77 0.25 -3.54
N TYR A 14 4.74 -0.36 -2.94
CA TYR A 14 4.82 -1.72 -2.44
C TYR A 14 3.49 -2.47 -2.55
N VAL A 15 3.54 -3.65 -3.16
CA VAL A 15 2.42 -4.59 -3.26
C VAL A 15 2.88 -5.96 -2.79
N GLU A 16 2.08 -6.60 -1.97
CA GLU A 16 2.30 -7.96 -1.50
C GLU A 16 1.01 -8.75 -1.46
N GLU A 17 1.16 -10.07 -1.34
CA GLU A 17 0.05 -10.98 -1.14
C GLU A 17 0.33 -11.81 0.11
N ARG A 18 -0.70 -11.96 0.93
CA ARG A 18 -0.68 -12.78 2.14
C ARG A 18 -1.95 -13.62 2.13
N ASN A 19 -1.80 -14.94 2.19
CA ASN A 19 -2.92 -15.89 2.18
C ASN A 19 -3.90 -15.70 1.00
N GLY A 20 -3.41 -15.31 -0.19
CA GLY A 20 -4.26 -15.06 -1.36
C GLY A 20 -4.93 -13.69 -1.40
N HIS A 21 -4.68 -12.82 -0.41
CA HIS A 21 -5.20 -11.46 -0.36
C HIS A 21 -4.12 -10.45 -0.74
N LEU A 22 -4.48 -9.48 -1.60
CA LEU A 22 -3.56 -8.40 -1.99
C LEU A 22 -3.60 -7.23 -1.00
N TYR A 23 -2.42 -6.71 -0.73
CA TYR A 23 -2.19 -5.54 0.12
C TYR A 23 -1.35 -4.52 -0.66
N ALA A 24 -1.73 -3.24 -0.61
CA ALA A 24 -1.07 -2.18 -1.35
C ALA A 24 -0.71 -0.99 -0.45
N TYR A 25 0.52 -0.52 -0.58
CA TYR A 25 1.09 0.49 0.29
C TYR A 25 1.81 1.57 -0.50
N GLU A 26 1.63 2.80 -0.04
CA GLU A 26 2.26 4.00 -0.56
C GLU A 26 2.93 4.74 0.59
N PHE A 27 4.18 5.17 0.42
CA PHE A 27 4.95 5.78 1.50
C PHE A 27 5.07 7.29 1.33
N THR A 28 4.90 8.03 2.42
CA THR A 28 5.15 9.47 2.48
C THR A 28 5.70 9.86 3.84
N TRP A 29 6.78 10.65 3.88
CA TRP A 29 7.27 11.17 5.16
C TRP A 29 6.35 12.25 5.74
N ASN A 30 5.78 13.10 4.88
CA ASN A 30 4.86 14.16 5.29
C ASN A 30 3.42 13.60 5.35
N PRO A 31 2.80 13.52 6.53
CA PRO A 31 1.43 13.04 6.70
C PRO A 31 0.39 13.99 6.09
N LYS A 32 0.74 15.26 5.86
CA LYS A 32 -0.14 16.23 5.19
C LYS A 32 -0.10 16.10 3.66
N LYS A 33 0.86 15.35 3.09
CA LYS A 33 0.94 15.12 1.65
C LYS A 33 -0.18 14.17 1.25
N LYS A 34 -1.03 14.60 0.32
CA LYS A 34 -2.13 13.80 -0.23
C LYS A 34 -1.61 12.74 -1.21
N LYS A 35 -0.92 11.71 -0.71
CA LYS A 35 -0.69 10.47 -1.46
C LYS A 35 -2.00 9.66 -1.49
N LYS A 36 -2.19 8.91 -2.57
CA LYS A 36 -3.37 8.07 -2.80
C LYS A 36 -2.90 6.82 -3.51
N ILE A 37 -3.54 5.69 -3.22
CA ILE A 37 -3.40 4.50 -4.04
C ILE A 37 -4.09 4.76 -5.38
N PRO A 38 -3.49 4.40 -6.53
CA PRO A 38 -4.10 4.56 -7.84
C PRO A 38 -5.49 3.89 -7.89
N LYS A 39 -6.52 4.66 -8.27
CA LYS A 39 -7.90 4.16 -8.36
C LYS A 39 -8.02 2.98 -9.33
N SER A 40 -7.27 3.03 -10.43
CA SER A 40 -7.19 1.96 -11.43
C SER A 40 -6.72 0.63 -10.83
N PHE A 41 -5.85 0.64 -9.83
CA PHE A 41 -5.46 -0.58 -9.12
C PHE A 41 -6.60 -1.11 -8.26
N LEU A 42 -7.23 -0.24 -7.46
CA LEU A 42 -8.34 -0.62 -6.58
C LEU A 42 -9.58 -1.15 -7.34
N GLU A 43 -9.78 -0.71 -8.58
CA GLU A 43 -10.88 -1.18 -9.44
C GLU A 43 -10.57 -2.51 -10.13
N GLN A 44 -9.30 -2.81 -10.40
CA GLN A 44 -8.90 -4.02 -11.15
C GLN A 44 -8.61 -5.22 -10.25
N TYR A 45 -8.23 -4.99 -9.00
CA TYR A 45 -7.82 -6.04 -8.08
C TYR A 45 -8.66 -6.03 -6.80
N PRO A 46 -9.06 -7.21 -6.29
CA PRO A 46 -9.65 -7.30 -4.96
C PRO A 46 -8.55 -7.09 -3.91
N VAL A 47 -8.49 -5.89 -3.36
CA VAL A 47 -7.49 -5.50 -2.35
C VAL A 47 -8.09 -5.64 -0.96
N ALA A 48 -7.42 -6.38 -0.08
CA ALA A 48 -7.84 -6.52 1.32
C ALA A 48 -7.52 -5.27 2.15
N GLU A 49 -6.38 -4.63 1.88
CA GLU A 49 -6.01 -3.36 2.51
C GLU A 49 -5.21 -2.48 1.55
N ALA A 50 -5.54 -1.19 1.51
CA ALA A 50 -4.78 -0.19 0.80
C ALA A 50 -4.49 0.98 1.77
N LYS A 51 -3.23 1.16 2.17
CA LYS A 51 -2.86 2.10 3.25
C LYS A 51 -1.72 3.03 2.83
N ILE A 52 -1.85 4.31 3.20
CA ILE A 52 -0.74 5.27 3.10
C ILE A 52 0.07 5.19 4.38
N ILE A 53 1.34 4.82 4.26
CA ILE A 53 2.28 4.71 5.38
C ILE A 53 3.08 6.01 5.49
N HIS A 54 3.11 6.57 6.69
CA HIS A 54 3.78 7.81 7.03
C HIS A 54 4.41 7.77 8.40
N LYS A 55 5.18 8.79 8.75
CA LYS A 55 5.96 8.84 10.00
C LYS A 55 5.18 8.61 11.30
N HIS A 56 3.85 8.79 11.32
CA HIS A 56 3.03 8.54 12.52
C HIS A 56 2.42 7.13 12.60
N ASN A 57 2.39 6.35 11.51
CA ASN A 57 1.77 5.01 11.49
C ASN A 57 2.72 3.92 10.96
N PHE A 58 3.99 4.26 10.68
CA PHE A 58 4.95 3.28 10.16
C PHE A 58 5.28 2.19 11.20
N MET A 59 5.23 2.51 12.49
CA MET A 59 5.45 1.51 13.55
C MET A 59 4.41 0.40 13.50
N GLU A 60 3.13 0.73 13.33
CA GLU A 60 2.04 -0.25 13.14
C GLU A 60 2.27 -1.12 11.90
N PHE A 61 2.88 -0.55 10.86
CA PHE A 61 3.17 -1.29 9.61
C PHE A 61 4.30 -2.31 9.79
N ILE A 62 5.35 -1.97 10.55
CA ILE A 62 6.50 -2.87 10.76
C ILE A 62 6.29 -3.85 11.93
N MET A 63 5.45 -3.50 12.90
CA MET A 63 5.16 -4.27 14.10
C MET A 63 3.64 -4.38 14.29
N PRO A 64 2.95 -5.21 13.50
CA PRO A 64 1.53 -5.46 13.70
C PRO A 64 1.28 -6.18 15.04
N GLU A 65 0.20 -5.81 15.73
CA GLU A 65 -0.15 -6.28 17.08
C GLU A 65 -0.33 -7.81 17.21
N ASN A 66 -0.42 -8.54 16.09
CA ASN A 66 -0.63 -9.99 16.06
C ASN A 66 0.67 -10.82 16.10
N LEU A 67 1.80 -10.21 16.50
CA LEU A 67 3.12 -10.87 16.61
C LEU A 67 3.56 -11.14 18.06
N THR A 68 2.68 -10.96 19.04
CA THR A 68 2.90 -11.33 20.46
C THR A 68 2.00 -12.45 20.93
#